data_AF-A0A833LF71-F1
#
_entry.id   AF-A0A833LF71-F1
#
_cell.length_a   1.000
_cell.length_b   1.000
_cell.length_c   1.000
_cell.angle_alpha   90.00
_cell.angle_beta   90.00
_cell.angle_gamma   90.00
#
_symmetry.space_group_name_H-M   'P 1'
#
loop_
_entity.id
_entity.type
_entity.pdbx_description
1 polymer ?
#
loop_
_entity_poly.entity_id
_entity_poly.type
_entity_poly.pdbx_seq_one_letter_code
_entity_poly.pdbx_strand_id
1 'polypeptide(L)'
;GEELLQAVQAATSLLKAYRTHGHLSARLNPIGGEGKGDPALEPENLNLTPELMSRIPASILRIGVPGETLLEALPRMRDAYCGTIAYQIEHLSSHQQRMWLREMIETGWHRKPLEPEEKHRLLDRLIDVFGFERYVEKAYLGQKMFSIEGLDAVVPMLDELFEMAHTEGASEVVIGMAHRGRLSVLAHNLGRSPAALLAEFEGAKAIEAVKTVAAIPTGGTGDVKYHYGHKGRFATRDGGEIGVRLYPNPSHLEFVDPVVTGAARAAQTKRSNSTIEHDPSVALPVLLHGDAAFPAQGVVAETLNLQSLAGYSTGGTIHIIQNNQIGFTTEVFEARSTPYAADMAKG
;
A
#
# COMPACT_ATOMS: atom_id res chain seq x y z
N GLY A 1 36.08 -10.98 28.89
CA GLY A 1 36.85 -9.73 29.06
C GLY A 1 35.92 -8.56 28.80
N GLU A 2 36.20 -7.41 29.41
CA GLU A 2 35.42 -6.17 29.29
C GLU A 2 35.16 -5.75 27.83
N GLU A 3 36.17 -5.92 26.97
CA GLU A 3 36.08 -5.69 25.51
C GLU A 3 34.92 -6.44 24.85
N LEU A 4 34.72 -7.73 25.20
CA LEU A 4 33.63 -8.51 24.62
C LEU A 4 32.26 -8.02 25.10
N LEU A 5 32.16 -7.52 26.33
CA LEU A 5 30.92 -6.94 26.85
C LEU A 5 30.58 -5.62 26.15
N GLN A 6 31.59 -4.78 25.91
CA GLN A 6 31.45 -3.56 25.11
C GLN A 6 31.01 -3.91 23.68
N ALA A 7 31.63 -4.92 23.06
CA ALA A 7 31.25 -5.39 21.73
C ALA A 7 29.80 -5.92 21.69
N VAL A 8 29.34 -6.67 22.70
CA VAL A 8 27.92 -7.12 22.79
C VAL A 8 26.95 -5.95 22.92
N GLN A 9 27.31 -4.92 23.69
CA GLN A 9 26.50 -3.70 23.82
C GLN A 9 26.45 -2.91 22.50
N ALA A 10 27.59 -2.77 21.83
CA ALA A 10 27.69 -2.16 20.50
C ALA A 10 26.85 -2.91 19.47
N ALA A 11 26.95 -4.25 19.45
CA ALA A 11 26.14 -5.12 18.59
C ALA A 11 24.64 -4.92 18.80
N THR A 12 24.20 -4.83 20.06
CA THR A 12 22.79 -4.59 20.37
C THR A 12 22.33 -3.22 19.86
N SER A 13 23.19 -2.20 19.95
CA SER A 13 22.93 -0.86 19.44
C SER A 13 22.85 -0.83 17.91
N LEU A 14 23.77 -1.53 17.24
CA LEU A 14 23.77 -1.71 15.78
C LEU A 14 22.47 -2.36 15.29
N LEU A 15 22.07 -3.48 15.89
CA LEU A 15 20.84 -4.20 15.52
C LEU A 15 19.59 -3.35 15.75
N LYS A 16 19.59 -2.54 16.82
CA LYS A 16 18.53 -1.55 17.05
C LYS A 16 18.52 -0.49 15.94
N ALA A 17 19.68 0.00 15.51
CA ALA A 17 19.78 0.95 14.42
C ALA A 17 19.24 0.38 13.10
N TYR A 18 19.50 -0.89 12.77
CA TYR A 18 18.87 -1.54 11.61
C TYR A 18 17.34 -1.52 11.69
N ARG A 19 16.77 -1.84 12.86
CA ARG A 19 15.32 -1.83 13.09
C ARG A 19 14.70 -0.43 13.01
N THR A 20 15.40 0.61 13.49
CA THR A 20 14.87 1.98 13.55
C THR A 20 15.17 2.83 12.33
N HIS A 21 16.33 2.62 11.69
CA HIS A 21 16.90 3.49 10.64
C HIS A 21 17.25 2.75 9.35
N GLY A 22 17.14 1.43 9.28
CA GLY A 22 17.43 0.66 8.04
C GLY A 22 16.63 1.15 6.83
N HIS A 23 15.43 1.68 7.06
CA HIS A 23 14.60 2.30 6.02
C HIS A 23 15.27 3.49 5.30
N LEU A 24 16.26 4.16 5.91
CA LEU A 24 17.03 5.25 5.31
C LEU A 24 18.06 4.73 4.29
N SER A 25 18.45 3.47 4.40
CA SER A 25 19.41 2.78 3.53
C SER A 25 18.74 1.82 2.54
N ALA A 26 17.41 1.72 2.58
CA ALA A 26 16.65 0.84 1.69
C ALA A 26 16.61 1.38 0.24
N ARG A 27 16.60 0.45 -0.73
CA ARG A 27 16.54 0.76 -2.17
C ARG A 27 15.08 0.85 -2.62
N LEU A 28 14.48 2.00 -2.34
CA LEU A 28 13.05 2.23 -2.59
C LEU A 28 12.76 2.97 -3.91
N ASN A 29 13.76 3.67 -4.47
CA ASN A 29 13.55 4.53 -5.62
C ASN A 29 13.75 3.78 -6.95
N PRO A 30 12.71 3.52 -7.76
CA PRO A 30 12.84 2.81 -9.02
C PRO A 30 13.57 3.62 -10.11
N ILE A 31 13.62 4.95 -10.01
CA ILE A 31 14.37 5.81 -10.94
C ILE A 31 15.84 6.01 -10.52
N GLY A 32 16.29 5.30 -9.48
CA GLY A 32 17.66 5.33 -8.98
C GLY A 32 17.89 6.32 -7.83
N GLY A 33 19.14 6.40 -7.38
CA GLY A 33 19.55 7.14 -6.19
C GLY A 33 19.77 6.22 -4.99
N GLU A 34 20.90 6.41 -4.31
CA GLU A 34 21.17 5.68 -3.07
C GLU A 34 20.29 6.23 -1.94
N GLY A 35 19.93 5.35 -1.00
CA GLY A 35 19.31 5.79 0.24
C GLY A 35 20.21 6.79 0.95
N LYS A 36 19.62 7.69 1.75
CA LYS A 36 20.37 8.69 2.55
C LYS A 36 21.47 8.04 3.40
N GLY A 37 21.26 6.79 3.80
CA GLY A 37 22.15 6.09 4.72
C GLY A 37 21.93 6.54 6.16
N ASP A 38 22.56 5.83 7.09
CA ASP A 38 22.68 6.24 8.49
C ASP A 38 24.00 5.71 9.04
N PRO A 39 24.90 6.57 9.56
CA PRO A 39 26.19 6.14 10.11
C PRO A 39 26.08 5.12 11.25
N ALA A 40 24.95 5.05 11.95
CA ALA A 40 24.70 4.07 13.00
C ALA A 40 24.53 2.64 12.48
N LEU A 41 24.43 2.45 11.17
CA LEU A 41 24.34 1.13 10.51
C LEU A 41 25.72 0.53 10.18
N GLU A 42 26.78 1.33 10.28
CA GLU A 42 28.16 0.92 9.98
C GLU A 42 28.84 0.36 11.24
N PRO A 43 29.21 -0.94 11.27
CA PRO A 43 29.84 -1.57 12.44
C PRO A 43 31.13 -0.90 12.89
N GLU A 44 31.90 -0.36 11.94
CA GLU A 44 33.20 0.28 12.18
C GLU A 44 33.04 1.53 13.05
N ASN A 45 31.94 2.26 12.91
CA ASN A 45 31.63 3.43 13.74
C ASN A 45 31.34 3.08 15.21
N LEU A 46 31.13 1.79 15.51
CA LEU A 46 30.92 1.26 16.84
C LEU A 46 32.12 0.42 17.34
N ASN A 47 33.26 0.48 16.66
CA ASN A 47 34.46 -0.32 16.94
C ASN A 47 34.21 -1.84 16.87
N LEU A 48 33.24 -2.29 16.07
CA LEU A 48 32.97 -3.71 15.84
C LEU A 48 33.81 -4.22 14.69
N THR A 49 34.96 -4.84 14.99
CA THR A 49 35.76 -5.52 13.98
C THR A 49 35.16 -6.89 13.61
N PRO A 50 35.45 -7.44 12.43
CA PRO A 50 35.01 -8.80 12.07
C PRO A 50 35.40 -9.86 13.11
N GLU A 51 36.57 -9.75 13.73
CA GLU A 51 37.05 -10.65 14.78
C GLU A 51 36.23 -10.55 16.06
N LEU A 52 35.78 -9.36 16.44
CA LEU A 52 34.87 -9.18 17.58
C LEU A 52 33.48 -9.72 17.25
N MET A 53 32.96 -9.44 16.04
CA MET A 53 31.65 -9.90 15.61
C MET A 53 31.56 -11.43 15.52
N SER A 54 32.64 -12.12 15.15
CA SER A 54 32.67 -13.61 15.12
C SER A 54 32.68 -14.24 16.52
N ARG A 55 33.02 -13.47 17.56
CA ARG A 55 33.03 -13.93 18.96
C ARG A 55 31.69 -13.71 19.68
N ILE A 56 30.74 -12.99 19.07
CA ILE A 56 29.43 -12.69 19.66
C ILE A 56 28.42 -13.71 19.13
N PRO A 57 27.89 -14.62 19.97
CA PRO A 57 26.87 -15.57 19.55
C PRO A 57 25.56 -14.85 19.16
N ALA A 58 24.96 -15.21 18.04
CA ALA A 58 23.69 -14.64 17.60
C ALA A 58 22.53 -14.99 18.55
N SER A 59 22.63 -16.13 19.25
CA SER A 59 21.61 -16.65 20.18
C SER A 59 21.29 -15.71 21.34
N ILE A 60 22.20 -14.79 21.70
CA ILE A 60 21.97 -13.79 22.75
C ILE A 60 21.42 -12.45 22.22
N LEU A 61 21.37 -12.24 20.90
CA LEU A 61 21.06 -10.95 20.28
C LEU A 61 19.56 -10.73 20.01
N ARG A 62 18.72 -11.75 20.24
CA ARG A 62 17.25 -11.71 20.04
C ARG A 62 16.89 -11.21 18.63
N ILE A 63 17.42 -11.90 17.63
CA ILE A 63 17.18 -11.68 16.21
C ILE A 63 16.55 -12.92 15.59
N GLY A 64 15.72 -12.73 14.57
CA GLY A 64 15.05 -13.79 13.80
C GLY A 64 15.79 -14.22 12.54
N VAL A 65 16.84 -13.49 12.13
CA VAL A 65 17.67 -13.87 10.97
C VAL A 65 18.59 -15.04 11.33
N PRO A 66 18.91 -15.94 10.38
CA PRO A 66 19.81 -17.07 10.65
C PRO A 66 21.29 -16.63 10.76
N GLY A 67 22.08 -17.37 11.54
CA GLY A 67 23.52 -17.18 11.75
C GLY A 67 23.95 -17.64 13.14
N GLU A 68 25.17 -18.14 13.29
CA GLU A 68 25.71 -18.55 14.60
C GLU A 68 26.31 -17.37 15.37
N THR A 69 26.85 -16.40 14.64
CA THR A 69 27.54 -15.22 15.19
C THR A 69 26.96 -13.92 14.64
N LEU A 70 27.29 -12.79 15.26
CA LEU A 70 26.93 -11.48 14.70
C LEU A 70 27.49 -11.29 13.30
N LEU A 71 28.73 -11.72 13.05
CA LEU A 71 29.39 -11.59 11.75
C LEU A 71 28.58 -12.27 10.64
N GLU A 72 28.00 -13.43 10.93
CA GLU A 72 27.16 -14.19 9.98
C GLU A 72 25.74 -13.62 9.87
N ALA A 73 25.18 -13.13 10.96
CA ALA A 73 23.80 -12.65 10.99
C ALA A 73 23.65 -11.24 10.38
N LEU A 74 24.67 -10.39 10.51
CA LEU A 74 24.61 -8.97 10.14
C LEU A 74 24.26 -8.72 8.66
N PRO A 75 24.83 -9.44 7.66
CA PRO A 75 24.41 -9.27 6.27
C PRO A 75 22.91 -9.53 6.06
N ARG A 76 22.34 -10.50 6.78
CA ARG A 76 20.92 -10.84 6.69
C ARG A 76 20.03 -9.81 7.39
N MET A 77 20.51 -9.20 8.47
CA MET A 77 19.86 -8.03 9.07
C MET A 77 19.81 -6.86 8.07
N ARG A 78 20.90 -6.62 7.34
CA ARG A 78 20.93 -5.61 6.28
C ARG A 78 19.95 -5.95 5.16
N ASP A 79 19.87 -7.20 4.72
CA ASP A 79 18.88 -7.63 3.72
C ASP A 79 17.43 -7.53 4.22
N ALA A 80 17.21 -7.70 5.53
CA ALA A 80 15.89 -7.60 6.13
C ALA A 80 15.37 -6.16 6.21
N TYR A 81 16.23 -5.19 6.52
CA TYR A 81 15.82 -3.81 6.79
C TYR A 81 16.22 -2.77 5.72
N CYS A 82 17.20 -3.09 4.87
CA CYS A 82 17.78 -2.19 3.86
C CYS A 82 17.63 -2.73 2.42
N GLY A 83 16.69 -3.66 2.20
CA GLY A 83 16.41 -4.26 0.89
C GLY A 83 15.56 -3.35 -0.01
N THR A 84 14.69 -3.96 -0.81
CA THR A 84 13.70 -3.25 -1.66
C THR A 84 12.38 -2.96 -0.94
N ILE A 85 12.29 -3.33 0.34
CA ILE A 85 11.16 -3.02 1.22
C ILE A 85 11.74 -2.37 2.46
N ALA A 86 11.13 -1.25 2.89
CA ALA A 86 11.49 -0.55 4.11
C ALA A 86 10.37 -0.70 5.15
N TYR A 87 10.77 -0.84 6.41
CA TYR A 87 9.83 -0.96 7.52
C TYR A 87 10.06 0.15 8.53
N GLN A 88 8.97 0.80 8.95
CA GLN A 88 8.96 1.74 10.05
C GLN A 88 7.93 1.23 11.06
N ILE A 89 8.39 0.48 12.05
CA ILE A 89 7.49 -0.19 13.02
C ILE A 89 7.84 0.18 14.47
N GLU A 90 9.03 0.73 14.68
CA GLU A 90 9.58 0.96 16.02
C GLU A 90 8.88 2.07 16.79
N HIS A 91 8.11 2.92 16.08
CA HIS A 91 7.28 3.98 16.68
C HIS A 91 5.96 3.45 17.27
N LEU A 92 5.51 2.26 16.87
CA LEU A 92 4.26 1.67 17.39
C LEU A 92 4.36 1.53 18.91
N SER A 93 3.34 1.94 19.67
CA SER A 93 3.37 1.83 21.13
C SER A 93 3.22 0.39 21.65
N SER A 94 2.50 -0.47 20.93
CA SER A 94 2.28 -1.87 21.32
C SER A 94 3.53 -2.74 21.16
N HIS A 95 4.02 -3.29 22.26
CA HIS A 95 5.17 -4.21 22.25
C HIS A 95 4.87 -5.48 21.45
N GLN A 96 3.67 -6.03 21.58
CA GLN A 96 3.27 -7.26 20.90
C GLN A 96 3.28 -7.07 19.37
N GLN A 97 2.75 -5.95 18.87
CA GLN A 97 2.79 -5.63 17.44
C GLN A 97 4.21 -5.46 16.93
N ARG A 98 5.08 -4.75 17.68
CA ARG A 98 6.50 -4.61 17.31
C ARG A 98 7.20 -5.96 17.23
N MET A 99 6.98 -6.85 18.19
CA MET A 99 7.60 -8.17 18.21
C MET A 99 7.12 -9.05 17.04
N TRP A 100 5.82 -9.07 16.79
CA TRP A 100 5.24 -9.80 15.65
C TRP A 100 5.81 -9.31 14.31
N LEU A 101 5.86 -7.99 14.09
CA LEU A 101 6.41 -7.42 12.86
C LEU A 101 7.91 -7.69 12.74
N ARG A 102 8.70 -7.60 13.82
CA ARG A 102 10.12 -7.94 13.81
C ARG A 102 10.35 -9.39 13.40
N GLU A 103 9.60 -10.33 13.98
CA GLU A 103 9.71 -11.75 13.65
C GLU A 103 9.40 -11.99 12.17
N MET A 104 8.28 -11.45 11.67
CA MET A 104 7.94 -11.53 10.24
C MET A 104 9.05 -10.96 9.34
N ILE A 105 9.59 -9.78 9.66
CA ILE A 105 10.62 -9.11 8.85
C ILE A 105 11.93 -9.92 8.84
N GLU A 106 12.41 -10.29 10.02
CA GLU A 106 13.71 -10.93 10.22
C GLU A 106 13.72 -12.38 9.74
N THR A 107 12.62 -13.11 9.90
CA THR A 107 12.48 -14.47 9.32
C THR A 107 12.21 -14.44 7.81
N GLY A 108 11.70 -13.31 7.30
CA GLY A 108 11.36 -13.14 5.89
C GLY A 108 10.15 -13.97 5.45
N TRP A 109 9.26 -14.34 6.37
CA TRP A 109 8.09 -15.19 6.09
C TRP A 109 7.21 -14.67 4.94
N HIS A 110 7.08 -13.36 4.79
CA HIS A 110 6.30 -12.71 3.72
C HIS A 110 7.12 -12.42 2.45
N ARG A 111 8.43 -12.63 2.46
CA ARG A 111 9.35 -12.39 1.32
C ARG A 111 9.68 -13.68 0.55
N LYS A 112 8.76 -14.65 0.58
CA LYS A 112 8.93 -15.90 -0.17
C LYS A 112 9.01 -15.58 -1.66
N PRO A 113 10.01 -16.11 -2.38
CA PRO A 113 10.08 -15.96 -3.83
C PRO A 113 8.82 -16.54 -4.47
N LEU A 114 8.28 -15.85 -5.47
CA LEU A 114 7.19 -16.37 -6.29
C LEU A 114 7.65 -17.63 -7.04
N GLU A 115 6.77 -18.61 -7.11
CA GLU A 115 6.93 -19.80 -7.95
C GLU A 115 6.93 -19.40 -9.44
N PRO A 116 7.50 -20.20 -10.35
CA PRO A 116 7.59 -19.87 -11.77
C PRO A 116 6.25 -19.46 -12.40
N GLU A 117 5.18 -20.19 -12.09
CA GLU A 117 3.83 -19.92 -12.61
C GLU A 117 3.25 -18.61 -12.05
N GLU A 118 3.55 -18.27 -10.80
CA GLU A 118 3.18 -16.99 -10.18
C GLU A 118 3.89 -15.82 -10.85
N LYS A 119 5.18 -15.98 -11.20
CA LYS A 119 5.94 -14.98 -11.94
C LYS A 119 5.36 -14.74 -13.33
N HIS A 120 4.97 -15.80 -14.04
CA HIS A 120 4.31 -15.68 -15.34
C HIS A 120 2.99 -14.94 -15.22
N ARG A 121 2.13 -15.31 -14.25
CA ARG A 121 0.85 -14.61 -14.03
C ARG A 121 1.04 -13.13 -13.67
N LEU A 122 2.01 -12.81 -12.81
CA LEU A 122 2.32 -11.43 -12.48
C LEU A 122 2.78 -10.65 -13.72
N LEU A 123 3.64 -11.24 -14.55
CA LEU A 123 4.10 -10.61 -15.78
C LEU A 123 2.94 -10.40 -16.76
N ASP A 124 2.10 -11.41 -16.99
CA ASP A 124 0.93 -11.30 -17.86
C ASP A 124 -0.01 -10.19 -17.37
N ARG A 125 -0.23 -10.10 -16.06
CA ARG A 125 -1.03 -9.02 -15.46
C ARG A 125 -0.45 -7.64 -15.70
N LEU A 126 0.86 -7.48 -15.60
CA LEU A 126 1.54 -6.21 -15.90
C LEU A 126 1.47 -5.88 -17.40
N ILE A 127 1.55 -6.89 -18.27
CA ILE A 127 1.37 -6.73 -19.73
C ILE A 127 -0.05 -6.26 -20.04
N ASP A 128 -1.07 -6.81 -19.38
CA ASP A 128 -2.47 -6.38 -19.55
C ASP A 128 -2.65 -4.91 -19.19
N VAL A 129 -2.10 -4.48 -18.05
CA VAL A 129 -2.16 -3.07 -17.59
C VAL A 129 -1.45 -2.17 -18.58
N PHE A 130 -0.22 -2.52 -18.97
CA PHE A 130 0.55 -1.75 -19.95
C PHE A 130 -0.15 -1.65 -21.30
N GLY A 131 -0.71 -2.76 -21.78
CA GLY A 131 -1.44 -2.84 -23.05
C GLY A 131 -2.70 -1.97 -23.03
N PHE A 132 -3.46 -1.99 -21.94
CA PHE A 132 -4.63 -1.14 -21.75
C PHE A 132 -4.26 0.35 -21.80
N GLU A 133 -3.27 0.79 -21.01
CA GLU A 133 -2.83 2.18 -20.98
C GLU A 133 -2.34 2.66 -22.36
N ARG A 134 -1.49 1.87 -23.02
CA ARG A 134 -0.97 2.19 -24.36
C ARG A 134 -2.06 2.24 -25.42
N TYR A 135 -3.08 1.38 -25.32
CA TYR A 135 -4.22 1.41 -26.22
C TYR A 135 -5.02 2.70 -26.05
N VAL A 136 -5.39 3.02 -24.81
CA VAL A 136 -6.24 4.16 -24.50
C VAL A 136 -5.54 5.48 -24.85
N GLU A 137 -4.25 5.59 -24.57
CA GLU A 137 -3.42 6.74 -24.96
C GLU A 137 -3.39 6.96 -26.49
N LYS A 138 -3.22 5.88 -27.26
CA LYS A 138 -3.21 5.94 -28.73
C LYS A 138 -4.59 6.24 -29.31
N ALA A 139 -5.65 5.68 -28.72
CA ALA A 139 -7.02 5.81 -29.22
C ALA A 139 -7.61 7.21 -28.95
N TYR A 140 -7.25 7.85 -27.84
CA TYR A 140 -7.83 9.14 -27.40
C TYR A 140 -6.77 10.22 -27.16
N LEU A 141 -5.99 10.52 -28.20
CA LEU A 141 -4.98 11.57 -28.20
C LEU A 141 -5.54 12.91 -27.67
N GLY A 142 -4.80 13.50 -26.72
CA GLY A 142 -5.14 14.80 -26.13
C GLY A 142 -6.20 14.77 -25.03
N GLN A 143 -6.77 13.61 -24.69
CA GLN A 143 -7.64 13.49 -23.52
C GLN A 143 -6.83 13.27 -22.23
N LYS A 144 -7.27 13.88 -21.13
CA LYS A 144 -6.68 13.65 -19.80
C LYS A 144 -7.06 12.26 -19.30
N MET A 145 -6.05 11.42 -19.10
CA MET A 145 -6.20 10.02 -18.71
C MET A 145 -5.88 9.74 -17.24
N PHE A 146 -5.00 10.54 -16.65
CA PHE A 146 -4.37 10.25 -15.36
C PHE A 146 -3.75 8.84 -15.31
N SER A 147 -2.95 8.52 -16.36
CA SER A 147 -2.29 7.22 -16.58
C SER A 147 -1.67 6.63 -15.32
N ILE A 148 -1.77 5.31 -15.17
CA ILE A 148 -1.13 4.58 -14.08
C ILE A 148 0.39 4.41 -14.27
N GLU A 149 0.94 4.73 -15.44
CA GLU A 149 2.33 4.42 -15.78
C GLU A 149 3.33 4.82 -14.69
N GLY A 150 4.22 3.88 -14.38
CA GLY A 150 5.20 3.97 -13.28
C GLY A 150 4.63 3.53 -11.92
N LEU A 151 3.32 3.31 -11.83
CA LEU A 151 2.59 2.83 -10.64
C LEU A 151 1.76 1.59 -10.96
N ASP A 152 2.08 0.90 -12.06
CA ASP A 152 1.34 -0.25 -12.61
C ASP A 152 1.21 -1.39 -11.60
N ALA A 153 2.20 -1.54 -10.70
CA ALA A 153 2.23 -2.53 -9.62
C ALA A 153 1.07 -2.40 -8.63
N VAL A 154 0.35 -1.26 -8.60
CA VAL A 154 -0.87 -1.10 -7.78
C VAL A 154 -1.94 -2.10 -8.18
N VAL A 155 -2.07 -2.43 -9.47
CA VAL A 155 -3.10 -3.38 -9.95
C VAL A 155 -2.87 -4.79 -9.39
N PRO A 156 -1.70 -5.45 -9.58
CA PRO A 156 -1.46 -6.76 -8.97
C PRO A 156 -1.39 -6.71 -7.44
N MET A 157 -1.01 -5.59 -6.83
CA MET A 157 -1.08 -5.42 -5.37
C MET A 157 -2.52 -5.47 -4.86
N LEU A 158 -3.46 -4.84 -5.57
CA LEU A 158 -4.89 -4.92 -5.26
C LEU A 158 -5.45 -6.31 -5.53
N ASP A 159 -4.98 -7.01 -6.57
CA ASP A 159 -5.38 -8.41 -6.82
C ASP A 159 -5.05 -9.29 -5.60
N GLU A 160 -3.80 -9.26 -5.11
CA GLU A 160 -3.40 -10.02 -3.92
C GLU A 160 -4.16 -9.58 -2.66
N LEU A 161 -4.43 -8.28 -2.51
CA LEU A 161 -5.21 -7.77 -1.39
C LEU A 161 -6.63 -8.35 -1.38
N PHE A 162 -7.28 -8.46 -2.55
CA PHE A 162 -8.63 -9.00 -2.66
C PHE A 162 -8.66 -10.50 -2.42
N GLU A 163 -7.65 -11.25 -2.90
CA GLU A 163 -7.45 -12.67 -2.60
C GLU A 163 -7.31 -12.91 -1.09
N MET A 164 -6.47 -12.10 -0.43
CA MET A 164 -6.28 -12.18 1.03
C MET A 164 -7.55 -11.82 1.79
N ALA A 165 -8.25 -10.76 1.39
CA ALA A 165 -9.52 -10.36 2.01
C ALA A 165 -10.58 -11.47 1.89
N HIS A 166 -10.68 -12.12 0.72
CA HIS A 166 -11.58 -13.25 0.51
C HIS A 166 -11.22 -14.44 1.40
N THR A 167 -9.94 -14.81 1.44
CA THR A 167 -9.43 -15.94 2.25
C THR A 167 -9.71 -15.74 3.73
N GLU A 168 -9.63 -14.51 4.23
CA GLU A 168 -9.94 -14.14 5.61
C GLU A 168 -11.45 -13.94 5.87
N GLY A 169 -12.31 -14.20 4.89
CA GLY A 169 -13.77 -14.22 5.04
C GLY A 169 -14.49 -12.89 4.79
N ALA A 170 -13.81 -11.87 4.27
CA ALA A 170 -14.47 -10.62 3.89
C ALA A 170 -15.40 -10.82 2.69
N SER A 171 -16.56 -10.17 2.74
CA SER A 171 -17.57 -10.23 1.68
C SER A 171 -17.48 -9.07 0.68
N GLU A 172 -16.90 -7.94 1.11
CA GLU A 172 -16.76 -6.73 0.28
C GLU A 172 -15.46 -5.98 0.58
N VAL A 173 -14.79 -5.48 -0.46
CA VAL A 173 -13.73 -4.47 -0.34
C VAL A 173 -14.29 -3.12 -0.76
N VAL A 174 -14.17 -2.14 0.13
CA VAL A 174 -14.70 -0.78 -0.04
C VAL A 174 -13.55 0.16 -0.35
N ILE A 175 -13.53 0.71 -1.57
CA ILE A 175 -12.37 1.41 -2.13
C ILE A 175 -12.66 2.90 -2.30
N GLY A 176 -11.71 3.73 -1.90
CA GLY A 176 -11.57 5.12 -2.34
C GLY A 176 -10.24 5.31 -3.04
N MET A 177 -10.22 6.12 -4.10
CA MET A 177 -8.97 6.48 -4.76
C MET A 177 -9.04 7.85 -5.43
N ALA A 178 -7.88 8.51 -5.52
CA ALA A 178 -7.67 9.66 -6.39
C ALA A 178 -7.81 9.29 -7.89
N HIS A 179 -7.56 10.26 -8.77
CA HIS A 179 -7.67 10.06 -10.23
C HIS A 179 -6.58 9.14 -10.83
N ARG A 180 -5.43 8.95 -10.17
CA ARG A 180 -4.24 8.32 -10.77
C ARG A 180 -4.43 6.82 -10.94
N GLY A 181 -4.40 6.35 -12.19
CA GLY A 181 -4.60 4.94 -12.55
C GLY A 181 -6.02 4.42 -12.34
N ARG A 182 -7.01 5.32 -12.14
CA ARG A 182 -8.40 4.90 -11.83
C ARG A 182 -9.03 4.04 -12.92
N LEU A 183 -8.76 4.36 -14.19
CA LEU A 183 -9.31 3.58 -15.31
C LEU A 183 -8.73 2.17 -15.34
N SER A 184 -7.43 2.03 -15.07
CA SER A 184 -6.76 0.73 -14.96
C SER A 184 -7.30 -0.07 -13.78
N VAL A 185 -7.49 0.54 -12.60
CA VAL A 185 -8.11 -0.13 -11.45
C VAL A 185 -9.55 -0.56 -11.76
N LEU A 186 -10.35 0.29 -12.42
CA LEU A 186 -11.70 -0.06 -12.87
C LEU A 186 -11.72 -1.24 -13.84
N ALA A 187 -10.84 -1.23 -14.84
CA ALA A 187 -10.76 -2.26 -15.87
C ALA A 187 -10.31 -3.60 -15.28
N HIS A 188 -9.25 -3.57 -14.48
CA HIS A 188 -8.52 -4.76 -14.09
C HIS A 188 -8.99 -5.33 -12.75
N ASN A 189 -9.24 -4.49 -11.73
CA ASN A 189 -9.57 -4.95 -10.38
C ASN A 189 -11.08 -5.00 -10.12
N LEU A 190 -11.88 -4.15 -10.78
CA LEU A 190 -13.34 -4.09 -10.59
C LEU A 190 -14.16 -4.77 -11.70
N GLY A 191 -13.50 -5.32 -12.73
CA GLY A 191 -14.17 -6.06 -13.80
C GLY A 191 -14.99 -5.19 -14.74
N ARG A 192 -14.76 -3.88 -14.78
CA ARG A 192 -15.43 -3.00 -15.74
C ARG A 192 -14.87 -3.26 -17.13
N SER A 193 -15.73 -3.65 -18.08
CA SER A 193 -15.23 -4.03 -19.41
C SER A 193 -14.52 -2.85 -20.11
N PRO A 194 -13.42 -3.10 -20.85
CA PRO A 194 -12.78 -2.06 -21.65
C PRO A 194 -13.78 -1.39 -22.59
N ALA A 195 -14.68 -2.14 -23.24
CA ALA A 195 -15.72 -1.56 -24.09
C ALA A 195 -16.60 -0.53 -23.36
N ALA A 196 -17.01 -0.79 -22.12
CA ALA A 196 -17.81 0.15 -21.34
C ALA A 196 -17.01 1.41 -20.95
N LEU A 197 -15.72 1.25 -20.63
CA LEU A 197 -14.82 2.38 -20.36
C LEU A 197 -14.60 3.22 -21.61
N LEU A 198 -14.28 2.60 -22.75
CA LEU A 198 -14.06 3.24 -24.04
C LEU A 198 -15.31 3.98 -24.53
N ALA A 199 -16.50 3.40 -24.30
CA ALA A 199 -17.76 4.06 -24.61
C ALA A 199 -17.91 5.42 -23.90
N GLU A 200 -17.37 5.62 -22.70
CA GLU A 200 -17.38 6.94 -22.04
C GLU A 200 -16.50 7.98 -22.74
N PHE A 201 -15.44 7.55 -23.41
CA PHE A 201 -14.61 8.44 -24.24
C PHE A 201 -15.33 8.85 -25.52
N GLU A 202 -16.14 7.95 -26.07
CA GLU A 202 -16.93 8.16 -27.28
C GLU A 202 -18.26 8.88 -27.00
N GLY A 203 -18.83 8.71 -25.81
CA GLY A 203 -20.10 9.27 -25.35
C GLY A 203 -20.13 10.79 -25.22
N ALA A 204 -18.97 11.45 -25.23
CA ALA A 204 -18.88 12.89 -25.48
C ALA A 204 -19.39 13.28 -26.89
N LYS A 205 -19.58 12.31 -27.81
CA LYS A 205 -20.04 12.52 -29.19
C LYS A 205 -21.39 11.85 -29.53
N ALA A 206 -21.96 10.97 -28.68
CA ALA A 206 -23.24 10.31 -28.95
C ALA A 206 -24.02 9.93 -27.67
N ILE A 207 -25.18 10.54 -27.47
CA ILE A 207 -25.83 10.68 -26.15
C ILE A 207 -26.80 9.53 -25.76
N GLU A 208 -27.17 8.62 -26.67
CA GLU A 208 -28.23 7.62 -26.39
C GLU A 208 -27.71 6.17 -26.29
N ALA A 209 -26.90 5.69 -27.24
CA ALA A 209 -26.41 4.30 -27.26
C ALA A 209 -25.33 4.01 -26.19
N VAL A 210 -24.59 5.03 -25.75
CA VAL A 210 -23.53 4.89 -24.75
C VAL A 210 -24.10 4.78 -23.33
N LYS A 211 -25.22 5.45 -23.04
CA LYS A 211 -25.83 5.45 -21.70
C LYS A 211 -26.34 4.07 -21.28
N THR A 212 -26.82 3.28 -22.24
CA THR A 212 -27.28 1.91 -22.02
C THR A 212 -26.13 0.94 -21.76
N VAL A 213 -24.94 1.18 -22.36
CA VAL A 213 -23.76 0.31 -22.20
C VAL A 213 -22.92 0.69 -20.97
N ALA A 214 -22.80 1.98 -20.66
CA ALA A 214 -21.92 2.47 -19.60
C ALA A 214 -22.55 2.45 -18.19
N ALA A 215 -23.84 2.08 -18.07
CA ALA A 215 -24.61 2.10 -16.82
C ALA A 215 -24.53 3.46 -16.08
N ILE A 216 -24.39 4.56 -16.83
CA ILE A 216 -24.39 5.91 -16.28
C ILE A 216 -25.83 6.22 -15.83
N PRO A 217 -26.07 6.64 -14.57
CA PRO A 217 -27.41 6.91 -14.08
C PRO A 217 -28.17 7.87 -15.00
N THR A 218 -29.38 7.48 -15.41
CA THR A 218 -30.29 8.34 -16.17
C THR A 218 -30.91 9.38 -15.21
N GLY A 219 -30.15 10.44 -14.91
CA GLY A 219 -30.60 11.57 -14.12
C GLY A 219 -29.44 12.37 -13.50
N GLY A 220 -29.43 13.69 -13.71
CA GLY A 220 -28.43 14.62 -13.18
C GLY A 220 -27.61 15.35 -14.26
N THR A 221 -26.81 16.35 -13.85
CA THR A 221 -25.92 17.11 -14.76
C THR A 221 -24.72 16.30 -15.27
N GLY A 222 -24.50 15.11 -14.71
CA GLY A 222 -23.31 14.28 -14.94
C GLY A 222 -22.07 14.81 -14.22
N ASP A 223 -21.01 14.01 -14.26
CA ASP A 223 -19.64 14.31 -13.83
C ASP A 223 -18.64 13.69 -14.82
N VAL A 224 -17.35 13.98 -14.67
CA VAL A 224 -16.28 13.39 -15.48
C VAL A 224 -16.08 11.90 -15.15
N LYS A 225 -15.70 11.12 -16.18
CA LYS A 225 -15.59 9.65 -16.13
C LYS A 225 -14.79 9.07 -14.94
N TYR A 226 -13.78 9.79 -14.47
CA TYR A 226 -12.94 9.39 -13.34
C TYR A 226 -13.49 9.80 -11.96
N HIS A 227 -14.73 10.29 -11.86
CA HIS A 227 -15.43 10.53 -10.59
C HIS A 227 -16.51 9.49 -10.28
N TYR A 228 -16.97 8.73 -11.28
CA TYR A 228 -17.99 7.72 -11.03
C TYR A 228 -17.45 6.55 -10.22
N GLY A 229 -18.28 6.08 -9.29
CA GLY A 229 -18.06 4.84 -8.57
C GLY A 229 -18.40 3.63 -9.45
N HIS A 230 -18.05 2.44 -8.97
CA HIS A 230 -18.41 1.19 -9.62
C HIS A 230 -18.56 0.09 -8.58
N LYS A 231 -19.54 -0.80 -8.79
CA LYS A 231 -19.69 -2.01 -8.01
C LYS A 231 -19.45 -3.20 -8.94
N GLY A 232 -18.42 -3.98 -8.63
CA GLY A 232 -18.03 -5.15 -9.37
C GLY A 232 -17.89 -6.37 -8.46
N ARG A 233 -17.37 -7.45 -9.05
CA ARG A 233 -16.92 -8.64 -8.34
C ARG A 233 -15.53 -8.98 -8.84
N PHE A 234 -14.68 -9.42 -7.93
CA PHE A 234 -13.36 -9.95 -8.25
C PHE A 234 -13.41 -11.47 -8.07
N ALA A 235 -13.04 -12.21 -9.12
CA ALA A 235 -12.96 -13.66 -9.08
C ALA A 235 -11.60 -14.07 -8.50
N THR A 236 -11.63 -14.91 -7.47
CA THR A 236 -10.43 -15.36 -6.75
C THR A 236 -9.85 -16.63 -7.39
N ARG A 237 -8.57 -16.89 -7.15
CA ARG A 237 -7.84 -18.03 -7.71
C ARG A 237 -8.40 -19.39 -7.29
N ASP A 238 -9.02 -19.46 -6.12
CA ASP A 238 -9.67 -20.65 -5.59
C ASP A 238 -11.09 -20.88 -6.16
N GLY A 239 -11.55 -20.02 -7.07
CA GLY A 239 -12.86 -20.11 -7.72
C GLY A 239 -13.99 -19.41 -6.95
N GLY A 240 -13.67 -18.72 -5.85
CA GLY A 240 -14.58 -17.82 -5.15
C GLY A 240 -14.78 -16.47 -5.85
N GLU A 241 -15.55 -15.61 -5.21
CA GLU A 241 -15.71 -14.21 -5.59
C GLU A 241 -15.77 -13.33 -4.34
N ILE A 242 -15.24 -12.10 -4.44
CA ILE A 242 -15.42 -11.05 -3.45
C ILE A 242 -16.05 -9.81 -4.09
N GLY A 243 -16.98 -9.17 -3.37
CA GLY A 243 -17.56 -7.90 -3.81
C GLY A 243 -16.52 -6.79 -3.78
N VAL A 244 -16.46 -5.95 -4.80
CA VAL A 244 -15.56 -4.80 -4.81
C VAL A 244 -16.33 -3.55 -5.17
N ARG A 245 -16.18 -2.48 -4.38
CA ARG A 245 -16.92 -1.24 -4.58
C ARG A 245 -16.02 -0.04 -4.50
N LEU A 246 -15.84 0.63 -5.63
CA LEU A 246 -15.21 1.94 -5.70
C LEU A 246 -16.26 3.03 -5.48
N TYR A 247 -16.04 3.88 -4.48
CA TYR A 247 -16.91 5.01 -4.21
C TYR A 247 -16.68 6.15 -5.21
N PRO A 248 -17.74 6.88 -5.59
CA PRO A 248 -17.59 8.11 -6.35
C PRO A 248 -16.91 9.18 -5.51
N ASN A 249 -16.13 10.05 -6.15
CA ASN A 249 -15.45 11.15 -5.48
C ASN A 249 -15.30 12.37 -6.39
N PRO A 250 -15.35 13.59 -5.83
CA PRO A 250 -15.05 14.80 -6.58
C PRO A 250 -13.54 14.94 -6.84
N SER A 251 -13.16 16.00 -7.56
CA SER A 251 -11.74 16.38 -7.76
C SER A 251 -11.00 16.77 -6.47
N HIS A 252 -11.71 17.06 -5.38
CA HIS A 252 -11.10 17.39 -4.09
C HIS A 252 -10.44 16.12 -3.54
N LEU A 253 -9.10 16.05 -3.64
CA LEU A 253 -8.33 14.90 -3.21
C LEU A 253 -8.54 14.62 -1.72
N GLU A 254 -8.47 13.34 -1.34
CA GLU A 254 -8.62 12.84 0.04
C GLU A 254 -10.02 13.02 0.68
N PHE A 255 -10.94 13.80 0.09
CA PHE A 255 -12.30 13.97 0.63
C PHE A 255 -13.15 12.68 0.61
N VAL A 256 -12.71 11.68 -0.16
CA VAL A 256 -13.36 10.36 -0.22
C VAL A 256 -13.03 9.49 0.99
N ASP A 257 -11.96 9.79 1.72
CA ASP A 257 -11.44 8.98 2.84
C ASP A 257 -12.47 8.76 3.97
N PRO A 258 -13.10 9.82 4.54
CA PRO A 258 -14.13 9.62 5.55
C PRO A 258 -15.41 8.99 4.99
N VAL A 259 -15.68 9.17 3.69
CA VAL A 259 -16.84 8.56 3.02
C VAL A 259 -16.68 7.04 2.92
N VAL A 260 -15.48 6.58 2.55
CA VAL A 260 -15.15 5.15 2.41
C VAL A 260 -15.10 4.46 3.75
N THR A 261 -14.48 5.06 4.76
CA THR A 261 -14.46 4.50 6.12
C THR A 261 -15.87 4.44 6.72
N GLY A 262 -16.69 5.48 6.53
CA GLY A 262 -18.10 5.48 6.92
C GLY A 262 -18.94 4.44 6.17
N ALA A 263 -18.69 4.25 4.88
CA ALA A 263 -19.33 3.23 4.05
C ALA A 263 -18.96 1.80 4.50
N ALA A 264 -17.67 1.55 4.77
CA ALA A 264 -17.21 0.29 5.31
C ALA A 264 -17.83 0.03 6.69
N ARG A 265 -17.86 1.03 7.58
CA ARG A 265 -18.55 0.92 8.87
C ARG A 265 -20.02 0.55 8.72
N ALA A 266 -20.69 1.14 7.73
CA ALA A 266 -22.09 0.81 7.44
C ALA A 266 -22.26 -0.62 6.91
N ALA A 267 -21.35 -1.11 6.05
CA ALA A 267 -21.35 -2.48 5.56
C ALA A 267 -21.05 -3.51 6.67
N GLN A 268 -20.20 -3.15 7.64
CA GLN A 268 -19.85 -3.95 8.81
C GLN A 268 -20.95 -4.01 9.88
N THR A 269 -22.01 -3.20 9.75
CA THR A 269 -23.01 -3.04 10.81
C THR A 269 -24.36 -3.66 10.43
N LYS A 270 -24.76 -4.70 11.16
CA LYS A 270 -26.11 -5.28 11.07
C LYS A 270 -27.08 -4.50 11.98
N ARG A 271 -28.23 -4.13 11.42
CA ARG A 271 -29.29 -3.33 12.09
C ARG A 271 -30.63 -4.07 12.20
N SER A 272 -30.64 -5.38 11.95
CA SER A 272 -31.87 -6.19 11.91
C SER A 272 -32.48 -6.47 13.28
N ASN A 273 -31.71 -6.30 14.36
CA ASN A 273 -32.12 -6.58 15.73
C ASN A 273 -32.17 -5.28 16.57
N SER A 274 -32.73 -5.35 17.79
CA SER A 274 -32.73 -4.23 18.74
C SER A 274 -31.32 -3.82 19.23
N THR A 275 -30.30 -4.61 18.88
CA THR A 275 -28.89 -4.36 19.15
C THR A 275 -28.13 -4.15 17.85
N ILE A 276 -27.26 -3.14 17.84
CA ILE A 276 -26.31 -2.91 16.74
C ILE A 276 -25.20 -3.94 16.86
N GLU A 277 -25.06 -4.78 15.84
CA GLU A 277 -23.97 -5.76 15.73
C GLU A 277 -22.94 -5.24 14.72
N HIS A 278 -21.73 -4.96 15.20
CA HIS A 278 -20.61 -4.49 14.37
C HIS A 278 -19.59 -5.61 14.23
N ASP A 279 -19.36 -6.04 12.99
CA ASP A 279 -18.38 -7.06 12.63
C ASP A 279 -17.41 -6.49 11.60
N PRO A 280 -16.19 -6.08 12.00
CA PRO A 280 -15.20 -5.53 11.09
C PRO A 280 -14.73 -6.48 9.99
N SER A 281 -14.85 -7.81 10.21
CA SER A 281 -14.29 -8.80 9.29
C SER A 281 -15.01 -8.89 7.95
N VAL A 282 -16.28 -8.46 7.89
CA VAL A 282 -17.11 -8.66 6.70
C VAL A 282 -16.81 -7.69 5.56
N ALA A 283 -16.15 -6.55 5.84
CA ALA A 283 -15.78 -5.58 4.82
C ALA A 283 -14.45 -4.88 5.11
N LEU A 284 -13.58 -4.79 4.10
CA LEU A 284 -12.26 -4.19 4.19
C LEU A 284 -12.21 -2.82 3.50
N PRO A 285 -12.01 -1.70 4.21
CA PRO A 285 -11.74 -0.42 3.58
C PRO A 285 -10.31 -0.34 3.03
N VAL A 286 -10.17 0.16 1.81
CA VAL A 286 -8.90 0.39 1.11
C VAL A 286 -8.90 1.80 0.52
N LEU A 287 -7.86 2.58 0.82
CA LEU A 287 -7.72 3.95 0.34
C LEU A 287 -6.42 4.12 -0.46
N LEU A 288 -6.55 4.66 -1.68
CA LEU A 288 -5.41 4.99 -2.54
C LEU A 288 -5.22 6.50 -2.62
N HIS A 289 -4.02 6.95 -2.26
CA HIS A 289 -3.69 8.37 -2.10
C HIS A 289 -2.57 8.80 -3.05
N GLY A 290 -2.45 10.10 -3.31
CA GLY A 290 -1.25 10.69 -3.92
C GLY A 290 -0.24 11.13 -2.86
N ASP A 291 1.07 11.04 -3.14
CA ASP A 291 2.11 11.38 -2.14
C ASP A 291 2.18 12.86 -1.77
N ALA A 292 1.76 13.76 -2.67
CA ALA A 292 1.66 15.18 -2.36
C ALA A 292 0.37 15.52 -1.58
N ALA A 293 -0.73 14.81 -1.85
CA ALA A 293 -2.03 15.10 -1.25
C ALA A 293 -2.16 14.50 0.15
N PHE A 294 -1.70 13.27 0.35
CA PHE A 294 -1.80 12.55 1.63
C PHE A 294 -1.28 13.36 2.83
N PRO A 295 -0.04 13.89 2.85
CA PRO A 295 0.45 14.65 4.00
C PRO A 295 -0.10 16.08 4.08
N ALA A 296 -0.76 16.59 3.03
CA ALA A 296 -1.12 18.00 2.91
C ALA A 296 -2.62 18.27 3.18
N GLN A 297 -3.49 17.29 2.98
CA GLN A 297 -4.93 17.44 3.19
C GLN A 297 -5.29 17.06 4.64
N GLY A 298 -5.77 18.03 5.43
CA GLY A 298 -6.13 17.82 6.84
C GLY A 298 -7.17 16.73 7.09
N VAL A 299 -8.05 16.47 6.11
CA VAL A 299 -9.07 15.41 6.17
C VAL A 299 -8.45 14.02 6.34
N VAL A 300 -7.22 13.79 5.89
CA VAL A 300 -6.52 12.51 6.09
C VAL A 300 -6.20 12.33 7.57
N ALA A 301 -5.66 13.34 8.25
CA ALA A 301 -5.39 13.30 9.69
C ALA A 301 -6.69 13.15 10.49
N GLU A 302 -7.75 13.87 10.10
CA GLU A 302 -9.08 13.72 10.71
C GLU A 302 -9.59 12.28 10.59
N THR A 303 -9.45 11.67 9.41
CA THR A 303 -9.90 10.28 9.15
C THR A 303 -9.07 9.27 9.92
N LEU A 304 -7.74 9.41 9.95
CA LEU A 304 -6.85 8.55 10.74
C LEU A 304 -7.18 8.59 12.24
N ASN A 305 -7.55 9.75 12.77
CA ASN A 305 -7.97 9.89 14.18
C ASN A 305 -9.26 9.10 14.50
N LEU A 306 -10.12 8.84 13.50
CA LEU A 306 -11.35 8.07 13.69
C LEU A 306 -11.12 6.56 13.80
N GLN A 307 -9.94 6.05 13.41
CA GLN A 307 -9.68 4.61 13.19
C GLN A 307 -10.02 3.70 14.38
N SER A 308 -9.88 4.20 15.61
CA SER A 308 -10.07 3.43 16.85
C SER A 308 -11.25 3.91 17.70
N LEU A 309 -12.01 4.91 17.23
CA LEU A 309 -13.18 5.40 17.97
C LEU A 309 -14.34 4.43 17.81
N ALA A 310 -15.01 4.06 18.91
CA ALA A 310 -16.04 3.01 18.90
C ALA A 310 -17.18 3.22 17.87
N GLY A 311 -17.55 4.48 17.59
CA GLY A 311 -18.59 4.83 16.62
C GLY A 311 -18.12 4.84 15.16
N TYR A 312 -16.81 4.84 14.90
CA TYR A 312 -16.23 5.06 13.57
C TYR A 312 -15.31 3.93 13.12
N SER A 313 -14.72 3.19 14.05
CA SER A 313 -13.71 2.18 13.77
C SER A 313 -14.20 1.13 12.78
N THR A 314 -13.35 0.82 11.81
CA THR A 314 -13.59 -0.22 10.80
C THR A 314 -12.75 -1.48 11.03
N GLY A 315 -12.08 -1.60 12.19
CA GLY A 315 -11.10 -2.66 12.46
C GLY A 315 -9.75 -2.49 11.76
N GLY A 316 -9.52 -1.32 11.16
CA GLY A 316 -8.34 -1.01 10.35
C GLY A 316 -8.73 -0.58 8.93
N THR A 317 -7.81 0.10 8.25
CA THR A 317 -7.93 0.49 6.83
C THR A 317 -6.57 0.29 6.16
N ILE A 318 -6.56 -0.26 4.95
CA ILE A 318 -5.32 -0.37 4.17
C ILE A 318 -5.14 0.90 3.35
N HIS A 319 -4.05 1.62 3.62
CA HIS A 319 -3.69 2.84 2.90
C HIS A 319 -2.55 2.54 1.92
N ILE A 320 -2.77 2.83 0.63
CA ILE A 320 -1.80 2.70 -0.44
C ILE A 320 -1.47 4.09 -0.98
N ILE A 321 -0.27 4.59 -0.71
CA ILE A 321 0.17 5.88 -1.24
C ILE A 321 0.89 5.63 -2.57
N GLN A 322 0.30 6.10 -3.66
CA GLN A 322 0.87 6.06 -5.01
C GLN A 322 1.98 7.11 -5.15
N ASN A 323 3.13 6.83 -4.53
CA ASN A 323 4.26 7.75 -4.45
C ASN A 323 5.08 7.76 -5.74
N ASN A 324 4.68 8.64 -6.67
CA ASN A 324 5.39 8.90 -7.92
C ASN A 324 6.43 10.03 -7.80
N GLN A 325 6.68 10.52 -6.58
CA GLN A 325 7.67 11.55 -6.26
C GLN A 325 7.42 12.92 -6.91
N ILE A 326 6.17 13.23 -7.30
CA ILE A 326 5.81 14.52 -7.89
C ILE A 326 4.35 14.90 -7.63
N GLY A 327 4.13 16.12 -7.14
CA GLY A 327 2.79 16.71 -6.99
C GLY A 327 2.47 17.64 -8.16
N PHE A 328 1.99 17.12 -9.28
CA PHE A 328 1.80 17.91 -10.52
C PHE A 328 3.13 18.52 -11.01
N THR A 329 3.47 19.74 -10.59
CA THR A 329 4.76 20.40 -10.86
C THR A 329 5.59 20.64 -9.61
N THR A 330 5.06 20.31 -8.43
CA THR A 330 5.68 20.53 -7.12
C THR A 330 6.58 19.37 -6.76
N GLU A 331 7.83 19.67 -6.43
CA GLU A 331 8.82 18.67 -6.03
C GLU A 331 8.60 18.20 -4.58
N VAL A 332 9.16 17.03 -4.24
CA VAL A 332 8.98 16.39 -2.92
C VAL A 332 9.29 17.30 -1.74
N PHE A 333 10.38 18.08 -1.81
CA PHE A 333 10.82 18.96 -0.71
C PHE A 333 9.97 20.22 -0.58
N GLU A 334 9.17 20.56 -1.60
CA GLU A 334 8.21 21.66 -1.56
C GLU A 334 6.84 21.18 -1.06
N ALA A 335 6.52 19.89 -1.26
CA ALA A 335 5.23 19.31 -0.91
C ALA A 335 5.07 18.97 0.58
N ARG A 336 6.16 18.69 1.30
CA ARG A 336 6.11 18.25 2.71
C ARG A 336 7.39 18.56 3.50
N SER A 337 7.25 18.64 4.82
CA SER A 337 8.36 18.86 5.76
C SER A 337 8.93 17.56 6.36
N THR A 338 8.38 16.40 6.01
CA THR A 338 8.77 15.10 6.52
C THR A 338 9.46 14.27 5.44
N PRO A 339 10.38 13.34 5.79
CA PRO A 339 11.08 12.51 4.80
C PRO A 339 10.12 11.67 3.93
N TYR A 340 9.06 11.12 4.51
CA TYR A 340 8.10 10.26 3.81
C TYR A 340 6.71 10.89 3.77
N ALA A 341 6.00 10.68 2.65
CA ALA A 341 4.60 11.08 2.53
C ALA A 341 3.72 10.41 3.60
N ALA A 342 4.05 9.17 3.97
CA ALA A 342 3.33 8.39 4.96
C ALA A 342 3.58 8.81 6.43
N ASP A 343 4.48 9.76 6.72
CA ASP A 343 4.89 10.05 8.10
C ASP A 343 3.73 10.51 8.99
N MET A 344 2.67 11.08 8.41
CA MET A 344 1.45 11.45 9.14
C MET A 344 0.72 10.25 9.75
N ALA A 345 0.89 9.04 9.20
CA ALA A 345 0.26 7.81 9.71
C ALA A 345 0.91 7.27 11.00
N LYS A 346 2.01 7.87 11.47
CA LYS A 346 2.69 7.48 12.72
C LYS A 346 1.98 7.99 13.98
N GLY A 347 1.07 8.96 13.82
CA GLY A 347 0.41 9.72 14.89
C GLY A 347 -0.72 8.99 15.60
#